data_AF-A0A5N6NCE3-F1
#
_entry.id   AF-A0A5N6NCE3-F1
#
_cell.length_a   1.000
_cell.length_b   1.000
_cell.length_c   1.000
_cell.angle_alpha   90.00
_cell.angle_beta   90.00
_cell.angle_gamma   90.00
#
_symmetry.space_group_name_H-M   'P 1'
#
loop_
_entity.id
_entity.type
_entity.pdbx_description
1 polymer ?
#
loop_
_entity_poly.entity_id
_entity_poly.type
_entity_poly.pdbx_seq_one_letter_code
_entity_poly.pdbx_strand_id
1 'polypeptide(L)'
;MLSMFLVFMVGWAHEGISIEEEERKALLEIKASLVGISNSYDNLLPSWTADDRSSYCDWERISCNSTSSVGDNYKYVDGLSLGNLFSMEETDYYTYNDISINRRMMWPLNFSIFLHFKELRKLDLSYNSIGNTTRKIVGIEEAGESQPY
;
A
#
# COMPACT_ATOMS: atom_id res chain seq x y z
N MET A 1 -29.82 29.78 -16.66
CA MET A 1 -28.80 29.41 -17.66
C MET A 1 -27.36 29.60 -17.18
N LEU A 2 -27.08 30.41 -16.14
CA LEU A 2 -25.74 30.50 -15.52
C LEU A 2 -25.34 29.24 -14.72
N SER A 3 -26.31 28.47 -14.24
CA SER A 3 -26.09 27.27 -13.42
C SER A 3 -25.51 26.08 -14.21
N MET A 4 -25.78 25.95 -15.52
CA MET A 4 -25.18 24.87 -16.32
C MET A 4 -23.67 25.07 -16.53
N PHE A 5 -23.19 26.30 -16.65
CA PHE A 5 -21.75 26.58 -16.81
C PHE A 5 -20.94 26.28 -15.55
N LEU A 6 -21.52 26.48 -14.35
CA LEU A 6 -20.85 26.12 -13.10
C LEU A 6 -20.67 24.61 -12.96
N VAL A 7 -21.63 23.81 -13.44
CA VAL A 7 -21.52 22.34 -13.43
C VAL A 7 -20.45 21.86 -14.42
N PHE A 8 -20.28 22.53 -15.55
CA PHE A 8 -19.15 22.25 -16.46
C PHE A 8 -17.81 22.58 -15.81
N MET A 9 -17.64 23.71 -15.13
CA MET A 9 -16.35 24.04 -14.48
C MET A 9 -16.04 23.14 -13.28
N VAL A 10 -17.05 22.64 -12.57
CA VAL A 10 -16.89 21.66 -11.47
C VAL A 10 -16.55 20.26 -12.01
N GLY A 11 -17.04 19.89 -13.20
CA GLY A 11 -16.71 18.63 -13.86
C GLY A 11 -15.25 18.50 -14.29
N TRP A 12 -14.57 19.62 -14.56
CA TRP A 12 -13.16 19.62 -14.98
C TRP A 12 -12.19 19.59 -13.80
N ALA A 13 -12.65 19.91 -12.59
CA ALA A 13 -11.83 19.87 -11.37
C ALA A 13 -11.60 18.44 -10.85
N HIS A 14 -12.29 17.42 -11.39
CA HIS A 14 -12.13 16.03 -10.98
C HIS A 14 -11.38 15.16 -12.01
N GLU A 15 -11.15 15.67 -13.23
CA GLU A 15 -10.42 14.95 -14.30
C GLU A 15 -8.91 15.24 -14.30
N GLY A 16 -8.42 16.00 -13.31
CA GLY A 16 -7.06 16.54 -13.31
C GLY A 16 -6.03 15.76 -12.50
N ILE A 17 -6.36 14.60 -11.91
CA ILE A 17 -5.29 13.75 -11.35
C ILE A 17 -4.66 13.05 -12.54
N SER A 18 -3.45 13.47 -12.91
CA SER A 18 -2.69 12.78 -13.95
C SER A 18 -2.51 11.33 -13.52
N ILE A 19 -2.48 10.41 -14.47
CA ILE A 19 -2.36 8.98 -14.16
C ILE A 19 -1.07 8.69 -13.36
N GLU A 20 -0.06 9.54 -13.57
CA GLU A 20 1.14 9.68 -12.75
C GLU A 20 0.88 9.83 -11.27
N GLU A 21 0.02 10.78 -10.91
CA GLU A 21 -0.33 11.04 -9.53
C GLU A 21 -1.12 9.87 -8.92
N GLU A 22 -1.96 9.18 -9.69
CA GLU A 22 -2.70 8.01 -9.21
C GLU A 22 -1.79 6.80 -8.90
N GLU A 23 -0.91 6.40 -9.82
CA GLU A 23 0.00 5.28 -9.59
C GLU A 23 1.01 5.60 -8.50
N ARG A 24 1.55 6.83 -8.49
CA ARG A 24 2.45 7.31 -7.42
C ARG A 24 1.79 7.28 -6.06
N LYS A 25 0.54 7.76 -5.95
CA LYS A 25 -0.23 7.74 -4.71
C LYS A 25 -0.49 6.31 -4.23
N ALA A 26 -0.85 5.40 -5.14
CA ALA A 26 -1.03 3.99 -4.81
C ALA A 26 0.26 3.37 -4.27
N LEU A 27 1.42 3.65 -4.87
CA LEU A 27 2.72 3.18 -4.35
C LEU A 27 3.00 3.73 -2.95
N LEU A 28 2.76 5.02 -2.71
CA LEU A 28 2.98 5.62 -1.40
C LEU A 28 2.01 5.08 -0.32
N GLU A 29 0.78 4.74 -0.70
CA GLU A 29 -0.18 4.09 0.21
C GLU A 29 0.23 2.63 0.51
N ILE A 30 0.77 1.89 -0.46
CA ILE A 30 1.41 0.59 -0.22
C ILE A 30 2.53 0.76 0.82
N LYS A 31 3.44 1.73 0.65
CA LYS A 31 4.50 2.00 1.62
C LYS A 31 3.95 2.35 3.00
N ALA A 32 2.94 3.20 3.08
CA ALA A 32 2.32 3.60 4.35
C ALA A 32 1.70 2.40 5.09
N SER A 33 1.12 1.44 4.36
CA SER A 33 0.55 0.22 4.95
C SER A 33 1.60 -0.69 5.62
N LEU A 34 2.88 -0.52 5.30
CA LEU A 34 4.00 -1.25 5.91
C LEU A 34 4.46 -0.64 7.23
N VAL A 35 4.31 0.69 7.41
CA VAL A 35 4.82 1.42 8.59
C VAL A 35 4.23 0.88 9.89
N GLY A 36 2.94 0.52 9.90
CA GLY A 36 2.27 -0.01 11.10
C GLY A 36 2.78 -1.37 11.59
N ILE A 37 3.50 -2.10 10.74
CA ILE A 37 4.10 -3.42 11.04
C ILE A 37 5.53 -3.24 11.56
N SER A 38 6.15 -2.13 11.17
CA SER A 38 7.58 -1.93 11.08
C SER A 38 8.08 -0.89 12.07
N ASN A 39 7.52 -0.84 13.28
CA ASN A 39 7.99 0.07 14.35
C ASN A 39 9.50 -0.06 14.69
N SER A 40 10.20 -1.05 14.09
CA SER A 40 11.64 -1.29 14.19
C SER A 40 12.42 -1.13 12.88
N TYR A 41 11.78 -1.03 11.71
CA TYR A 41 12.49 -0.86 10.42
C TYR A 41 12.15 0.51 9.83
N ASP A 42 12.91 1.52 10.26
CA ASP A 42 12.76 2.91 9.81
C ASP A 42 13.08 3.12 8.31
N ASN A 43 13.47 2.08 7.58
CA ASN A 43 13.98 2.19 6.21
C ASN A 43 13.37 1.19 5.21
N LEU A 44 12.15 0.68 5.41
CA LEU A 44 11.49 -0.12 4.37
C LEU A 44 11.18 0.75 3.13
N LEU A 45 11.60 0.27 1.96
CA LEU A 45 11.41 0.95 0.68
C LEU A 45 11.99 2.38 0.68
N PRO A 46 13.29 2.58 0.97
CA PRO A 46 13.85 3.90 1.22
C PRO A 46 13.81 4.81 -0.01
N SER A 47 13.86 4.25 -1.23
CA SER A 47 13.77 5.03 -2.47
C SER A 47 12.36 5.55 -2.77
N TRP A 48 11.32 4.99 -2.15
CA TRP A 48 9.93 5.36 -2.40
C TRP A 48 9.60 6.66 -1.66
N THR A 49 9.78 7.80 -2.33
CA THR A 49 9.70 9.13 -1.71
C THR A 49 8.56 9.96 -2.27
N ALA A 50 8.06 10.91 -1.48
CA ALA A 50 7.06 11.87 -1.97
C ALA A 50 7.68 12.99 -2.82
N ASP A 51 9.02 13.06 -2.95
CA ASP A 51 9.73 14.11 -3.69
C ASP A 51 9.46 14.02 -5.20
N ASP A 52 8.90 15.09 -5.76
CA ASP A 52 8.46 15.21 -7.16
C ASP A 52 9.63 15.10 -8.17
N ARG A 53 10.86 15.19 -7.68
CA ARG A 53 12.09 15.16 -8.49
C ARG A 53 12.46 13.78 -9.02
N SER A 54 11.98 12.71 -8.39
CA SER A 54 12.29 11.33 -8.80
C SER A 54 11.09 10.66 -9.46
N SER A 55 11.32 10.05 -10.62
CA SER A 55 10.33 9.15 -11.21
C SER A 55 10.23 7.91 -10.33
N TYR A 56 9.02 7.46 -10.04
CA TYR A 56 8.84 6.22 -9.29
C TYR A 56 9.36 4.99 -10.06
N CYS A 57 9.59 5.10 -11.37
CA CYS A 57 10.24 4.05 -12.15
C CYS A 57 11.70 3.82 -11.77
N ASP A 58 12.33 4.78 -11.09
CA ASP A 58 13.70 4.66 -10.57
C ASP A 58 13.71 4.05 -9.16
N TRP A 59 12.55 3.81 -8.55
CA TRP A 59 12.47 3.22 -7.23
C TRP A 59 12.78 1.73 -7.27
N GLU A 60 13.34 1.22 -6.17
CA GLU A 60 13.58 -0.21 -6.05
C GLU A 60 12.30 -1.01 -6.21
N ARG A 61 12.42 -2.21 -6.79
CA ARG A 61 11.34 -3.20 -6.93
C ARG A 61 10.18 -2.77 -7.85
N ILE A 62 10.32 -1.65 -8.54
CA ILE A 62 9.39 -1.18 -9.56
C ILE A 62 9.96 -1.47 -10.94
N SER A 63 9.14 -2.00 -11.83
CA SER A 63 9.40 -2.07 -13.26
C SER A 63 8.34 -1.25 -13.98
N CYS A 64 8.79 -0.44 -14.93
CA CYS A 64 7.90 0.34 -15.77
C CYS A 64 7.98 -0.13 -17.22
N ASN A 65 6.86 -0.04 -17.92
CA ASN A 65 6.83 -0.36 -19.33
C ASN A 65 7.73 0.58 -20.15
N SER A 66 8.26 0.03 -21.24
CA SER A 66 9.01 0.79 -22.24
C SER A 66 8.07 1.24 -23.35
N THR A 67 7.01 2.00 -23.06
CA THR A 67 6.14 2.51 -24.13
C THR A 67 6.86 3.60 -24.92
N SER A 68 7.44 3.21 -26.06
CA SER A 68 7.82 4.09 -27.15
C SER A 68 6.65 4.24 -28.11
N SER A 69 5.71 5.15 -27.86
CA SER A 69 4.85 5.68 -28.93
C SER A 69 4.05 6.91 -28.48
N VAL A 70 4.50 8.06 -28.99
CA VAL A 70 3.70 9.22 -29.42
C VAL A 70 2.60 9.71 -28.46
N GLY A 71 2.93 10.74 -27.67
CA GLY A 71 1.94 11.62 -27.03
C GLY A 71 2.32 11.97 -25.60
N ASP A 72 2.50 10.95 -24.76
CA ASP A 72 2.72 11.13 -23.33
C ASP A 72 4.09 10.55 -22.95
N ASN A 73 4.93 11.36 -22.31
CA ASN A 73 6.24 10.97 -21.76
C ASN A 73 6.14 10.09 -20.50
N TYR A 74 4.92 9.74 -20.11
CA TYR A 74 4.62 9.00 -18.90
C TYR A 74 4.80 7.49 -19.12
N LYS A 75 5.54 6.86 -18.21
CA LYS A 75 5.70 5.40 -18.15
C LYS A 75 4.71 4.85 -17.15
N TYR A 76 4.23 3.63 -17.35
CA TYR A 76 3.32 2.97 -16.42
C TYR A 76 4.04 1.87 -15.66
N VAL A 77 3.64 1.61 -14.41
CA VAL A 77 4.12 0.44 -13.67
C VAL A 77 3.61 -0.82 -14.35
N ASP A 78 4.53 -1.69 -14.79
CA ASP A 78 4.20 -3.01 -15.38
C ASP A 78 4.65 -4.18 -14.50
N GLY A 79 5.48 -3.91 -13.49
CA GLY A 79 5.94 -4.90 -12.54
C GLY A 79 6.18 -4.33 -11.15
N LEU A 80 5.75 -5.08 -10.14
CA LEU A 80 5.91 -4.71 -8.74
C LEU A 80 6.39 -5.93 -7.92
N SER A 81 7.58 -5.82 -7.32
CA SER A 81 8.24 -6.91 -6.59
C SER A 81 8.25 -6.68 -5.08
N LEU A 82 7.13 -6.97 -4.44
CA LEU A 82 6.90 -6.77 -3.00
C LEU A 82 7.12 -8.07 -2.22
N GLY A 83 7.87 -9.03 -2.77
CA GLY A 83 8.18 -10.27 -2.08
C GLY A 83 9.18 -10.07 -0.94
N ASN A 84 8.99 -10.83 0.15
CA ASN A 84 9.92 -10.94 1.28
C ASN A 84 10.29 -9.59 1.92
N LEU A 85 9.32 -8.69 2.13
CA LEU A 85 9.58 -7.33 2.64
C LEU A 85 10.01 -7.30 4.10
N PHE A 86 9.63 -8.32 4.88
CA PHE A 86 9.89 -8.41 6.32
C PHE A 86 10.97 -9.43 6.67
N SER A 87 11.82 -9.78 5.71
CA SER A 87 12.97 -10.66 5.96
C SER A 87 13.83 -10.04 7.06
N MET A 88 13.70 -10.56 8.28
CA MET A 88 14.56 -10.17 9.40
C MET A 88 16.01 -10.39 8.97
N GLU A 89 16.80 -9.32 8.87
CA GLU A 89 18.25 -9.49 9.01
C GLU A 89 18.48 -10.11 10.39
N GLU A 90 19.34 -11.12 10.37
CA GLU A 90 19.59 -12.23 11.30
C GLU A 90 19.98 -11.85 12.75
N THR A 91 19.55 -10.69 13.27
CA THR A 91 20.09 -10.11 14.50
C THR A 91 19.33 -10.45 15.78
N ASP A 92 18.12 -11.02 15.72
CA ASP A 92 17.39 -11.49 16.90
C ASP A 92 17.03 -12.98 16.82
N TYR A 93 18.07 -13.81 16.76
CA TYR A 93 18.03 -15.28 16.76
C TYR A 93 17.28 -15.91 17.96
N TYR A 94 16.82 -15.13 18.96
CA TYR A 94 16.28 -15.65 20.22
C TYR A 94 14.76 -15.51 20.45
N THR A 95 13.97 -14.99 19.51
CA THR A 95 12.52 -14.77 19.77
C THR A 95 11.61 -15.55 18.81
N TYR A 96 11.80 -16.86 18.70
CA TYR A 96 11.07 -17.67 17.71
C TYR A 96 9.66 -18.16 18.15
N ASN A 97 9.23 -17.96 19.39
CA ASN A 97 8.07 -18.71 19.90
C ASN A 97 6.83 -17.90 20.31
N ASP A 98 6.69 -16.65 19.90
CA ASP A 98 5.46 -15.92 20.20
C ASP A 98 4.58 -15.71 18.95
N ILE A 99 3.45 -16.43 18.92
CA ILE A 99 2.33 -16.25 17.99
C ILE A 99 1.89 -14.77 17.95
N SER A 100 2.12 -14.01 19.03
CA SER A 100 1.87 -12.58 19.10
C SER A 100 2.75 -11.76 18.14
N ILE A 101 3.99 -12.18 17.85
CA ILE A 101 4.91 -11.47 16.95
C ILE A 101 4.54 -11.77 15.49
N ASN A 102 4.17 -13.00 15.17
CA ASN A 102 3.61 -13.34 13.85
C ASN A 102 2.33 -12.55 13.55
N ARG A 103 1.46 -12.35 14.56
CA ARG A 103 0.29 -11.47 14.43
C ARG A 103 0.65 -9.98 14.33
N ARG A 104 1.76 -9.53 14.93
CA ARG A 104 2.28 -8.16 14.77
C ARG A 104 2.87 -7.93 13.37
N MET A 105 3.33 -8.99 12.71
CA MET A 105 3.96 -8.94 11.38
C MET A 105 3.01 -9.26 10.22
N MET A 106 1.68 -9.25 10.47
CA MET A 106 0.71 -9.39 9.39
C MET A 106 0.56 -8.06 8.64
N TRP A 107 0.75 -8.10 7.33
CA TRP A 107 0.59 -6.96 6.44
C TRP A 107 -0.89 -6.74 6.10
N PRO A 108 -1.52 -5.63 6.57
CA PRO A 108 -2.89 -5.29 6.23
C PRO A 108 -2.98 -4.67 4.83
N LEU A 109 -2.50 -5.38 3.81
CA LEU A 109 -2.53 -4.93 2.43
C LEU A 109 -3.97 -4.92 1.91
N ASN A 110 -4.42 -3.75 1.47
CA ASN A 110 -5.67 -3.64 0.72
C ASN A 110 -5.43 -3.96 -0.77
N PHE A 111 -5.94 -5.09 -1.25
CA PHE A 111 -5.78 -5.50 -2.65
C PHE A 111 -6.45 -4.55 -3.66
N SER A 112 -7.43 -3.73 -3.24
CA SER A 112 -8.05 -2.76 -4.16
C SER A 112 -7.07 -1.69 -4.65
N ILE A 113 -5.95 -1.49 -3.94
CA ILE A 113 -4.90 -0.54 -4.33
C ILE A 113 -4.32 -0.86 -5.70
N PHE A 114 -4.33 -2.14 -6.10
CA PHE A 114 -3.77 -2.56 -7.37
C PHE A 114 -4.62 -2.13 -8.58
N LEU A 115 -5.88 -1.71 -8.34
CA LEU A 115 -6.75 -1.19 -9.38
C LEU A 115 -6.31 0.17 -9.93
N HIS A 116 -5.43 0.87 -9.21
CA HIS A 116 -4.87 2.16 -9.65
C HIS A 116 -3.74 2.01 -10.67
N PHE A 117 -3.17 0.80 -10.85
CA PHE A 117 -2.14 0.54 -11.85
C PHE A 117 -2.75 0.06 -13.16
N LYS A 118 -2.53 0.82 -14.24
CA LYS A 118 -3.21 0.56 -15.52
C LYS A 118 -2.60 -0.60 -16.31
N GLU A 119 -1.28 -0.77 -16.19
CA GLU A 119 -0.50 -1.70 -17.02
C GLU A 119 0.21 -2.77 -16.19
N LEU A 120 -0.15 -2.94 -14.91
CA LEU A 120 0.49 -3.90 -14.03
C LEU A 120 0.29 -5.34 -14.55
N ARG A 121 1.39 -5.98 -14.92
CA ARG A 121 1.43 -7.34 -15.50
C ARG A 121 2.13 -8.34 -14.60
N LYS A 122 3.01 -7.87 -13.72
CA LYS A 122 3.77 -8.71 -12.78
C LYS A 122 3.57 -8.17 -11.37
N LEU A 123 3.10 -9.03 -10.48
CA LEU A 123 2.96 -8.72 -9.07
C LEU A 123 3.53 -9.88 -8.26
N ASP A 124 4.55 -9.60 -7.48
CA ASP A 124 5.14 -10.54 -6.54
C ASP A 124 4.82 -10.09 -5.11
N LEU A 125 4.06 -10.91 -4.39
CA LEU A 125 3.72 -10.73 -2.97
C LEU A 125 4.27 -11.90 -2.12
N SER A 126 5.12 -12.74 -2.70
CA SER A 126 5.59 -13.97 -2.07
C SER A 126 6.34 -13.72 -0.76
N TYR A 127 6.35 -14.70 0.14
CA TYR A 127 7.06 -14.61 1.42
C TYR A 127 6.64 -13.42 2.32
N ASN A 128 5.39 -12.96 2.20
CA ASN A 128 4.78 -12.04 3.17
C ASN A 128 3.61 -12.70 3.90
N SER A 129 3.42 -12.33 5.16
CA SER A 129 2.23 -12.71 5.93
C SER A 129 1.14 -11.66 5.71
N ILE A 130 0.21 -11.87 4.77
CA ILE A 130 -0.87 -10.90 4.48
C ILE A 130 -2.12 -11.27 5.29
N GLY A 131 -2.73 -10.28 5.96
CA GLY A 131 -4.03 -10.46 6.60
C GLY A 131 -4.43 -9.29 7.48
N ASN A 132 -5.60 -9.37 8.13
CA ASN A 132 -6.07 -8.28 8.98
C ASN A 132 -5.53 -8.40 10.41
N THR A 133 -5.33 -7.25 11.05
CA THR A 133 -5.05 -7.17 12.49
C THR A 133 -6.36 -7.03 13.26
N THR A 134 -7.25 -8.03 13.19
CA THR A 134 -8.39 -8.07 14.11
C THR A 134 -7.85 -8.36 15.50
N ARG A 135 -7.69 -7.31 16.30
CA ARG A 135 -7.66 -7.50 17.75
C ARG A 135 -9.04 -8.05 18.13
N LYS A 136 -9.17 -9.36 18.30
CA LYS A 136 -10.20 -9.86 19.22
C LYS A 136 -9.88 -9.24 20.56
N ILE A 137 -10.60 -8.19 20.94
CA ILE A 137 -10.71 -7.80 22.34
C ILE A 137 -11.48 -8.95 22.98
N VAL A 138 -10.76 -9.97 23.47
CA VAL A 138 -11.30 -10.92 24.43
C VAL A 138 -11.38 -10.13 25.73
N GLY A 139 -12.54 -9.58 26.05
CA GLY A 139 -12.71 -8.78 27.26
C GLY A 139 -13.85 -7.76 27.27
N ILE A 140 -14.96 -8.00 26.57
CA ILE A 140 -16.24 -7.47 27.03
C ILE A 140 -17.11 -8.69 27.28
N GLU A 141 -16.99 -9.24 28.48
CA GLU A 141 -18.00 -10.13 29.02
C GLU A 141 -19.33 -9.38 29.02
N GLU A 142 -20.35 -10.03 28.50
CA GLU A 142 -21.75 -9.64 28.65
C GLU A 142 -22.07 -9.59 30.15
N ALA A 143 -21.91 -8.43 30.79
CA ALA A 143 -22.54 -8.14 32.07
C ALA A 143 -24.02 -7.84 31.79
N GLY A 144 -24.79 -8.90 31.56
CA GLY A 144 -26.16 -8.82 31.12
C GLY A 144 -26.98 -10.06 31.45
N GLU A 145 -26.73 -10.72 32.59
CA GLU A 145 -27.69 -11.69 33.11
C GLU A 145 -27.76 -11.61 34.63
N SER A 146 -28.72 -10.80 35.11
CA SER A 146 -29.22 -10.90 36.47
C SER A 146 -29.93 -12.24 36.62
N GLN A 147 -29.34 -13.18 37.36
CA GLN A 147 -30.06 -14.36 37.83
C GLN A 147 -30.89 -14.00 39.08
N PRO A 148 -32.14 -14.49 39.18
CA PRO A 148 -33.00 -14.25 40.33
C PRO A 148 -32.72 -15.30 41.41
N TYR A 149 -32.62 -14.88 42.67
CA TYR A 149 -33.23 -15.53 43.86
C TYR A 149 -33.22 -14.55 45.03
#